data_AF-A0A956LPH5-F1
#
_entry.id   AF-A0A956LPH5-F1
#
_cell.length_a   1.000
_cell.length_b   1.000
_cell.length_c   1.000
_cell.angle_alpha   90.00
_cell.angle_beta   90.00
_cell.angle_gamma   90.00
#
_symmetry.space_group_name_H-M   'P 1'
#
loop_
_entity.id
_entity.type
_entity.pdbx_description
1 polymer ?
#
loop_
_entity_poly.entity_id
_entity_poly.type
_entity_poly.pdbx_seq_one_letter_code
_entity_poly.pdbx_strand_id
1 'polypeptide(L)'
;MALIDRLDEGIDRASQFVAARARASGRIDGGCEGRALETGLFLHLVRARGDDPRCEARLAGYCRRYLERRRGVARGLDSTVSEIICAHVLGGELSPAQRVALDGTLAKFDHPTRRRKRAFFTVLLAELGVISTPAIELSAARARRSSEQRWVSVILTSLRILIACQRGRAGEIGDDEVAFIRAQQGDGGGWDQHVLATIVALIALDRLGRAPDSVARGIAYVCRQIRRDGGVPFIADEDVWVTCLGGQVLDEARPSTCDLNAVARYVASLQAPDGGWAFSEGVRQTDADDTSVALTFLGRRDPVGHREAIRRAQWYLIALQNEDGGFPTFVRGAPSEAEITAKAITALRASSASHFGGRIERAWRWLADAQRDDGSFRAEWKLCATYPALHVLSAAAVSDRGELVDRVRAGVRASLRAWRRADGGWGLRPEGGAVHLLSTAYALAGLATDRDGLGRIELGRSVALLLEMQGRDGGFHGAGDSLGPRPFVYDVPLLASIYSLCALSRARRALLRHVHSGTATRARPRPRLVESSTTRARVGAGARRASEVWAR
;
A
#
# COMPACT_ATOMS: atom_id res chain seq x y z
N MET A 1 0.34 8.32 -33.64
CA MET A 1 1.25 9.43 -33.35
C MET A 1 0.62 10.36 -32.35
N ALA A 2 -0.47 11.07 -32.67
CA ALA A 2 -1.15 12.00 -31.74
C ALA A 2 -1.39 11.48 -30.29
N LEU A 3 -1.82 10.22 -30.09
CA LEU A 3 -1.97 9.66 -28.73
C LEU A 3 -0.63 9.43 -28.01
N ILE A 4 0.42 9.03 -28.74
CA ILE A 4 1.76 8.83 -28.19
C ILE A 4 2.34 10.18 -27.78
N ASP A 5 2.14 11.23 -28.58
CA ASP A 5 2.63 12.58 -28.28
C ASP A 5 1.94 13.13 -27.02
N ARG A 6 0.61 12.99 -26.92
CA ARG A 6 -0.15 13.31 -25.69
C ARG A 6 0.27 12.49 -24.48
N LEU A 7 0.60 11.21 -24.68
CA LEU A 7 1.08 10.33 -23.61
C LEU A 7 2.46 10.76 -23.12
N ASP A 8 3.36 11.13 -24.03
CA ASP A 8 4.70 11.61 -23.70
C ASP A 8 4.61 12.90 -22.88
N GLU A 9 3.78 13.85 -23.31
CA GLU A 9 3.51 15.08 -22.54
C GLU A 9 2.93 14.77 -21.14
N GLY A 10 1.95 13.87 -21.07
CA GLY A 10 1.35 13.48 -19.80
C GLY A 10 2.34 12.83 -18.83
N ILE A 11 3.24 11.99 -19.34
CA ILE A 11 4.34 11.39 -18.57
C ILE A 11 5.30 12.47 -18.07
N ASP A 12 5.68 13.42 -18.91
CA ASP A 12 6.63 14.47 -18.54
C ASP A 12 6.04 15.37 -17.44
N ARG A 13 4.78 15.79 -17.56
CA ARG A 13 4.10 16.59 -16.53
C ARG A 13 3.95 15.83 -15.21
N ALA A 14 3.60 14.54 -15.27
CA ALA A 14 3.48 13.71 -14.07
C ALA A 14 4.84 13.45 -13.41
N SER A 15 5.88 13.25 -14.20
CA SER A 15 7.26 13.08 -13.70
C SER A 15 7.74 14.34 -13.00
N GLN A 16 7.50 15.51 -13.59
CA GLN A 16 7.81 16.81 -12.95
C GLN A 16 7.02 17.01 -11.66
N PHE A 17 5.73 16.66 -11.64
CA PHE A 17 4.89 16.78 -10.44
C PHE A 17 5.43 15.92 -9.29
N VAL A 18 5.81 14.67 -9.56
CA VAL A 18 6.38 13.76 -8.54
C VAL A 18 7.79 14.22 -8.14
N ALA A 19 8.65 14.55 -9.10
CA ALA A 19 10.02 15.01 -8.84
C ALA A 19 10.06 16.32 -8.02
N ALA A 20 9.07 17.21 -8.18
CA ALA A 20 8.95 18.42 -7.38
C ALA A 20 8.72 18.17 -5.88
N ARG A 21 8.42 16.92 -5.48
CA ARG A 21 8.29 16.52 -4.06
C ARG A 21 9.56 15.89 -3.51
N ALA A 22 10.57 15.70 -4.34
CA ALA A 22 11.89 15.27 -3.88
C ALA A 22 12.62 16.45 -3.22
N ARG A 23 13.18 16.19 -2.04
CA ARG A 23 14.10 17.09 -1.35
C ARG A 23 15.52 16.86 -1.83
N ALA A 24 16.40 17.83 -1.57
CA ALA A 24 17.84 17.69 -1.81
C ALA A 24 18.46 16.50 -1.05
N SER A 25 17.86 16.07 0.07
CA SER A 25 18.29 14.88 0.80
C SER A 25 18.02 13.57 0.06
N GLY A 26 17.11 13.54 -0.91
CA GLY A 26 16.61 12.34 -1.57
C GLY A 26 15.25 11.84 -1.06
N ARG A 27 14.72 12.38 0.05
CA ARG A 27 13.35 12.09 0.52
C ARG A 27 12.32 12.62 -0.47
N ILE A 28 11.30 11.84 -0.79
CA ILE A 28 10.12 12.29 -1.54
C ILE A 28 8.95 12.42 -0.57
N ASP A 29 8.41 13.63 -0.45
CA ASP A 29 7.32 13.94 0.49
C ASP A 29 5.95 13.51 -0.08
N GLY A 30 5.41 12.42 0.43
CA GLY A 30 4.06 11.92 0.11
C GLY A 30 2.98 12.45 1.04
N GLY A 31 3.31 12.59 2.33
CA GLY A 31 2.40 13.05 3.37
C GLY A 31 1.27 12.06 3.69
N CYS A 32 0.28 12.50 4.45
CA CYS A 32 -0.96 11.74 4.71
C CYS A 32 -2.07 12.74 5.03
N GLU A 33 -3.23 12.66 4.37
CA GLU A 33 -4.32 13.60 4.61
C GLU A 33 -4.97 13.42 5.99
N GLY A 34 -5.56 14.51 6.48
CA GLY A 34 -6.32 14.51 7.73
C GLY A 34 -7.61 13.69 7.60
N ARG A 35 -7.98 12.99 8.67
CA ARG A 35 -9.18 12.14 8.75
C ARG A 35 -10.08 12.49 9.92
N ALA A 36 -11.38 12.32 9.71
CA ALA A 36 -12.41 12.67 10.67
C ALA A 36 -12.35 11.85 11.97
N LEU A 37 -12.08 10.55 11.89
CA LEU A 37 -11.96 9.69 13.07
C LEU A 37 -10.89 10.21 14.04
N GLU A 38 -9.66 10.37 13.57
CA GLU A 38 -8.52 10.84 14.36
C GLU A 38 -8.73 12.28 14.86
N THR A 39 -9.26 13.15 13.99
CA THR A 39 -9.55 14.55 14.35
C THR A 39 -10.58 14.63 15.47
N GLY A 40 -11.66 13.86 15.39
CA GLY A 40 -12.72 13.85 16.39
C GLY A 40 -12.25 13.30 17.73
N LEU A 41 -11.49 12.20 17.73
CA LEU A 41 -10.92 11.63 18.95
C LEU A 41 -9.92 12.58 19.62
N PHE A 42 -9.08 13.25 18.84
CA PHE A 42 -8.13 14.22 19.41
C PHE A 42 -8.83 15.49 19.91
N LEU A 43 -9.88 15.96 19.23
CA LEU A 43 -10.72 17.06 19.72
C LEU A 43 -11.36 16.74 21.07
N HIS A 44 -11.84 15.50 21.26
CA HIS A 44 -12.37 15.05 22.55
C HIS A 44 -11.32 15.19 23.67
N LEU A 45 -10.09 14.71 23.45
CA LEU A 45 -9.00 14.84 24.42
C LEU A 45 -8.66 16.32 24.71
N VAL A 46 -8.51 17.14 23.68
CA VAL A 46 -8.17 18.57 23.85
C VAL A 46 -9.23 19.30 24.68
N ARG A 47 -10.51 19.00 24.45
CA ARG A 47 -11.63 19.59 25.23
C ARG A 47 -11.69 19.11 26.66
N ALA A 48 -11.45 17.81 26.89
CA ALA A 48 -11.44 17.26 28.24
C ALA A 48 -10.38 17.94 29.13
N ARG A 49 -9.28 18.39 28.52
CA ARG A 49 -8.19 19.08 29.20
C ARG A 49 -8.41 20.60 29.32
N GLY A 50 -8.94 21.25 28.28
CA GLY A 50 -9.23 22.68 28.28
C GLY A 50 -8.01 23.60 28.13
N ASP A 51 -6.84 23.05 27.78
CA ASP A 51 -5.56 23.76 27.84
C ASP A 51 -5.17 24.51 26.54
N ASP A 52 -5.81 24.24 25.39
CA ASP A 52 -5.43 24.83 24.08
C ASP A 52 -6.65 25.19 23.19
N PRO A 53 -7.25 26.38 23.40
CA PRO A 53 -8.42 26.84 22.63
C PRO A 53 -8.15 27.00 21.12
N ARG A 54 -6.90 27.30 20.73
CA ARG A 54 -6.54 27.50 19.32
C ARG A 54 -6.51 26.16 18.58
N CYS A 55 -5.91 25.14 19.20
CA CYS A 55 -5.92 23.78 18.69
C CYS A 55 -7.35 23.25 18.60
N GLU A 56 -8.15 23.46 19.65
CA GLU A 56 -9.56 23.08 19.67
C GLU A 56 -10.34 23.68 18.49
N ALA A 57 -10.22 24.99 18.26
CA ALA A 57 -10.92 25.68 17.18
C ALA A 57 -10.57 25.13 15.79
N ARG A 58 -9.30 24.77 15.55
CA ARG A 58 -8.85 24.17 14.28
C ARG A 58 -9.48 22.79 14.05
N LEU A 59 -9.42 21.92 15.06
CA LEU A 59 -9.98 20.57 14.99
C LEU A 59 -11.50 20.61 14.81
N ALA A 60 -12.20 21.44 15.60
CA ALA A 60 -13.64 21.63 15.48
C ALA A 60 -14.02 22.18 14.08
N GLY A 61 -13.22 23.09 13.53
CA GLY A 61 -13.39 23.60 12.17
C GLY A 61 -13.33 22.50 11.11
N TYR A 62 -12.39 21.55 11.22
CA TYR A 62 -12.33 20.40 10.33
C TYR A 62 -13.57 19.51 10.47
N CYS A 63 -13.98 19.17 11.70
CA CYS A 63 -15.15 18.33 11.95
C CYS A 63 -16.43 18.92 11.33
N ARG A 64 -16.65 20.25 11.43
CA ARG A 64 -17.80 20.92 10.80
C ARG A 64 -17.79 20.78 9.28
N ARG A 65 -16.66 21.10 8.63
CA ARG A 65 -16.49 20.95 7.18
C ARG A 65 -16.64 19.51 6.71
N TYR A 66 -16.20 18.54 7.52
CA TYR A 66 -16.41 17.12 7.22
C TYR A 66 -17.90 16.79 7.19
N LEU A 67 -18.65 17.15 8.23
CA LEU A 67 -20.10 16.89 8.31
C LEU A 67 -20.88 17.56 7.17
N GLU A 68 -20.51 18.79 6.80
CA GLU A 68 -21.11 19.51 5.67
C GLU A 68 -20.91 18.76 4.35
N ARG A 69 -19.68 18.34 4.06
CA ARG A 69 -19.33 17.57 2.84
C ARG A 69 -20.01 16.20 2.77
N ARG A 70 -20.41 15.64 3.92
CA ARG A 70 -21.02 14.31 4.03
C ARG A 70 -22.54 14.30 3.87
N ARG A 71 -23.20 15.46 3.91
CA ARG A 71 -24.67 15.54 3.75
C ARG A 71 -25.09 14.95 2.39
N GLY A 72 -25.99 13.95 2.44
CA GLY A 72 -26.57 13.33 1.24
C GLY A 72 -25.68 12.29 0.55
N VAL A 73 -24.51 11.94 1.09
CA VAL A 73 -23.62 10.94 0.48
C VAL A 73 -23.83 9.56 1.13
N ALA A 74 -23.80 8.50 0.31
CA ALA A 74 -23.91 7.12 0.78
C ALA A 74 -22.94 6.82 1.94
N ARG A 75 -23.42 6.03 2.91
CA ARG A 75 -22.71 5.74 4.17
C ARG A 75 -22.07 4.36 4.14
N GLY A 76 -20.74 4.33 4.16
CA GLY A 76 -19.96 3.17 4.56
C GLY A 76 -19.70 3.15 6.06
N LEU A 77 -19.15 2.04 6.55
CA LEU A 77 -18.77 1.85 7.96
C LEU A 77 -17.91 3.01 8.50
N ASP A 78 -16.84 3.36 7.78
CA ASP A 78 -15.92 4.43 8.18
C ASP A 78 -16.64 5.78 8.30
N SER A 79 -17.34 6.18 7.23
CA SER A 79 -18.09 7.44 7.22
C SER A 79 -19.16 7.51 8.30
N THR A 80 -19.85 6.40 8.61
CA THR A 80 -20.87 6.38 9.67
C THR A 80 -20.24 6.65 11.03
N VAL A 81 -19.17 5.93 11.38
CA VAL A 81 -18.47 6.10 12.67
C VAL A 81 -17.87 7.50 12.77
N SER A 82 -17.20 7.96 11.71
CA SER A 82 -16.59 9.29 11.65
C SER A 82 -17.64 10.42 11.76
N GLU A 83 -18.78 10.32 11.08
CA GLU A 83 -19.89 11.29 11.18
C GLU A 83 -20.43 11.37 12.61
N ILE A 84 -20.63 10.22 13.26
CA ILE A 84 -21.15 10.14 14.63
C ILE A 84 -20.18 10.79 15.61
N ILE A 85 -18.90 10.45 15.52
CA ILE A 85 -17.86 11.01 16.38
C ILE A 85 -17.80 12.53 16.18
N CYS A 86 -17.68 13.01 14.94
CA CYS A 86 -17.60 14.44 14.64
C CYS A 86 -18.84 15.21 15.12
N ALA A 87 -20.05 14.68 14.93
CA ALA A 87 -21.28 15.32 15.39
C ALA A 87 -21.31 15.40 16.93
N HIS A 88 -20.97 14.31 17.60
CA HIS A 88 -20.98 14.24 19.05
C HIS A 88 -19.96 15.19 19.69
N VAL A 89 -18.71 15.17 19.21
CA VAL A 89 -17.66 16.08 19.72
C VAL A 89 -17.90 17.54 19.33
N LEU A 90 -18.93 17.87 18.55
CA LEU A 90 -19.36 19.25 18.30
C LEU A 90 -20.55 19.67 19.17
N GLY A 91 -20.98 18.83 20.11
CA GLY A 91 -22.13 19.06 20.98
C GLY A 91 -23.47 18.63 20.37
N GLY A 92 -23.46 17.89 19.25
CA GLY A 92 -24.66 17.35 18.65
C GLY A 92 -25.14 16.07 19.35
N GLU A 93 -26.46 15.95 19.52
CA GLU A 93 -27.06 14.69 19.93
C GLU A 93 -27.25 13.74 18.74
N LEU A 94 -27.17 12.44 19.03
CA LEU A 94 -27.44 11.40 18.06
C LEU A 94 -28.93 11.27 17.80
N SER A 95 -29.35 11.57 16.56
CA SER A 95 -30.72 11.30 16.11
C SER A 95 -31.03 9.79 16.17
N PRO A 96 -32.31 9.40 16.32
CA PRO A 96 -32.72 7.99 16.30
C PRO A 96 -32.21 7.24 15.06
N ALA A 97 -32.23 7.88 13.88
CA ALA A 97 -31.72 7.30 12.65
C ALA A 97 -30.20 7.02 12.68
N GLN A 98 -29.42 7.91 13.31
CA GLN A 98 -27.99 7.69 13.49
C GLN A 98 -27.69 6.56 14.48
N ARG A 99 -28.50 6.39 15.52
CA ARG A 99 -28.37 5.27 16.47
C ARG A 99 -28.63 3.93 15.77
N VAL A 100 -29.71 3.83 15.00
CA VAL A 100 -30.00 2.63 14.19
C VAL A 100 -28.88 2.34 13.19
N ALA A 101 -28.37 3.37 12.51
CA ALA A 101 -27.25 3.22 11.57
C ALA A 101 -25.96 2.75 12.28
N LEU A 102 -25.70 3.24 13.49
CA LEU A 102 -24.58 2.80 14.32
C LEU A 102 -24.72 1.34 14.71
N ASP A 103 -25.87 0.93 15.23
CA ASP A 103 -26.13 -0.44 15.67
C ASP A 103 -26.01 -1.42 14.49
N GLY A 104 -26.63 -1.10 13.36
CA GLY A 104 -26.49 -1.88 12.13
C GLY A 104 -25.05 -1.92 11.59
N THR A 105 -24.25 -0.89 11.87
CA THR A 105 -22.83 -0.85 11.51
C THR A 105 -21.98 -1.72 12.45
N LEU A 106 -22.21 -1.64 13.76
CA LEU A 106 -21.52 -2.45 14.76
C LEU A 106 -21.85 -3.94 14.64
N ALA A 107 -23.09 -4.27 14.29
CA ALA A 107 -23.55 -5.64 14.05
C ALA A 107 -22.75 -6.35 12.94
N LYS A 108 -22.23 -5.62 11.95
CA LYS A 108 -21.37 -6.19 10.88
C LYS A 108 -20.04 -6.74 11.41
N PHE A 109 -19.69 -6.44 12.67
CA PHE A 109 -18.52 -7.00 13.35
C PHE A 109 -18.86 -8.12 14.34
N ASP A 110 -20.09 -8.60 14.38
CA ASP A 110 -20.53 -9.73 15.21
C ASP A 110 -20.11 -11.07 14.58
N HIS A 111 -18.79 -11.20 14.39
CA HIS A 111 -18.14 -12.42 13.98
C HIS A 111 -16.88 -12.61 14.85
N PRO A 112 -16.56 -13.84 15.31
CA PRO A 112 -15.40 -14.10 16.18
C PRO A 112 -14.09 -13.49 15.67
N THR A 113 -13.85 -13.54 14.36
CA THR A 113 -12.64 -12.97 13.71
C THR A 113 -12.62 -11.44 13.67
N ARG A 114 -13.73 -10.77 14.02
CA ARG A 114 -13.90 -9.31 14.01
C ARG A 114 -14.06 -8.71 15.41
N ARG A 115 -14.03 -9.54 16.47
CA ARG A 115 -14.17 -9.11 17.88
C ARG A 115 -13.21 -7.99 18.28
N ARG A 116 -11.95 -8.02 17.82
CA ARG A 116 -10.97 -6.95 18.10
C ARG A 116 -11.39 -5.60 17.50
N LYS A 117 -11.94 -5.62 16.27
CA LYS A 117 -12.43 -4.41 15.60
C LYS A 117 -13.68 -3.87 16.29
N ARG A 118 -14.60 -4.75 16.69
CA ARG A 118 -15.76 -4.36 17.51
C ARG A 118 -15.33 -3.72 18.83
N ALA A 119 -14.38 -4.33 19.54
CA ALA A 119 -13.84 -3.79 20.79
C ALA A 119 -13.26 -2.39 20.59
N PHE A 120 -12.46 -2.19 19.54
CA PHE A 120 -11.90 -0.88 19.22
C PHE A 120 -12.98 0.21 19.10
N PHE A 121 -14.00 0.01 18.27
CA PHE A 121 -15.02 1.05 18.08
C PHE A 121 -15.91 1.23 19.29
N THR A 122 -16.35 0.14 19.91
CA THR A 122 -17.29 0.22 21.05
C THR A 122 -16.65 0.88 22.28
N VAL A 123 -15.38 0.61 22.56
CA VAL A 123 -14.68 1.24 23.68
C VAL A 123 -14.46 2.74 23.44
N LEU A 124 -14.09 3.14 22.21
CA LEU A 124 -13.93 4.55 21.87
C LEU A 124 -15.26 5.30 21.86
N LEU A 125 -16.34 4.70 21.35
CA LEU A 125 -17.66 5.30 21.40
C LEU A 125 -18.20 5.40 22.84
N ALA A 126 -17.90 4.42 23.70
CA ALA A 126 -18.22 4.51 25.12
C ALA A 126 -17.42 5.61 25.83
N GLU A 127 -16.14 5.80 25.48
CA GLU A 127 -15.32 6.88 26.00
C GLU A 127 -15.89 8.26 25.64
N LEU A 128 -16.38 8.38 24.41
CA LEU A 128 -17.07 9.57 23.96
C LEU A 128 -18.45 9.76 24.60
N GLY A 129 -18.99 8.79 25.36
CA GLY A 129 -20.35 8.86 25.90
C GLY A 129 -21.47 8.63 24.87
N VAL A 130 -21.13 8.12 23.67
CA VAL A 130 -22.08 7.85 22.58
C VAL A 130 -22.90 6.59 22.86
N ILE A 131 -22.28 5.57 23.47
CA ILE A 131 -22.92 4.31 23.88
C ILE A 131 -22.55 3.98 25.32
N SER A 132 -23.29 3.06 25.94
CA SER A 132 -22.93 2.50 27.25
C SER A 132 -21.65 1.64 27.17
N THR A 133 -20.93 1.55 28.29
CA THR A 133 -19.72 0.75 28.43
C THR A 133 -19.96 -0.70 27.97
N PRO A 134 -19.21 -1.22 26.98
CA PRO A 134 -19.46 -2.54 26.43
C PRO A 134 -19.08 -3.64 27.43
N ALA A 135 -19.81 -4.76 27.41
CA ALA A 135 -19.50 -5.99 28.16
C ALA A 135 -18.34 -6.80 27.54
N ILE A 136 -17.28 -6.13 27.10
CA ILE A 136 -16.09 -6.74 26.50
C ILE A 136 -14.99 -6.85 27.56
N GLU A 137 -14.29 -7.99 27.60
CA GLU A 137 -13.12 -8.20 28.44
C GLU A 137 -11.87 -8.40 27.58
N LEU A 138 -10.82 -7.63 27.89
CA LEU A 138 -9.49 -7.76 27.28
C LEU A 138 -8.51 -8.15 28.38
N SER A 139 -7.98 -9.38 28.32
CA SER A 139 -6.99 -9.83 29.29
C SER A 139 -5.62 -9.18 29.02
N ALA A 140 -4.85 -8.91 30.09
CA ALA A 140 -3.51 -8.34 29.98
C ALA A 140 -2.58 -9.19 29.08
N ALA A 141 -2.71 -10.52 29.15
CA ALA A 141 -1.95 -11.45 28.29
C ALA A 141 -2.31 -11.30 26.81
N ARG A 142 -3.59 -11.05 26.47
CA ARG A 142 -4.02 -10.83 25.08
C ARG A 142 -3.66 -9.44 24.56
N ALA A 143 -3.64 -8.43 25.44
CA ALA A 143 -3.24 -7.07 25.09
C ALA A 143 -1.72 -6.97 24.82
N ARG A 144 -0.92 -7.66 25.66
CA ARG A 144 0.54 -7.68 25.57
C ARG A 144 1.13 -8.78 24.69
N ARG A 145 0.31 -9.75 24.22
CA ARG A 145 0.80 -10.76 23.26
C ARG A 145 1.44 -10.03 22.10
N SER A 146 2.61 -10.49 21.66
CA SER A 146 3.21 -10.02 20.41
C SER A 146 2.15 -10.19 19.32
N SER A 147 1.54 -9.07 18.95
CA SER A 147 0.74 -9.01 17.76
C SER A 147 1.71 -8.90 16.59
N GLU A 148 1.21 -9.13 15.37
CA GLU A 148 2.02 -8.94 14.17
C GLU A 148 2.54 -7.50 14.07
N GLN A 149 1.93 -6.54 14.77
CA GLN A 149 2.13 -5.10 14.64
C GLN A 149 2.29 -4.42 16.00
N ARG A 150 3.40 -3.75 16.29
CA ARG A 150 3.66 -3.09 17.58
C ARG A 150 2.53 -2.12 17.99
N TRP A 151 2.05 -1.33 17.04
CA TRP A 151 0.96 -0.38 17.24
C TRP A 151 -0.36 -1.06 17.65
N VAL A 152 -0.62 -2.31 17.23
CA VAL A 152 -1.80 -3.06 17.69
C VAL A 152 -1.69 -3.38 19.17
N SER A 153 -0.52 -3.77 19.66
CA SER A 153 -0.32 -4.05 21.08
C SER A 153 -0.45 -2.78 21.94
N VAL A 154 0.01 -1.62 21.44
CA VAL A 154 -0.26 -0.32 22.07
C VAL A 154 -1.77 -0.05 22.14
N ILE A 155 -2.48 -0.14 21.01
CA ILE A 155 -3.94 0.06 20.98
C ILE A 155 -4.65 -0.89 21.94
N LEU A 156 -4.38 -2.20 21.90
CA LEU A 156 -5.07 -3.17 22.75
C LEU A 156 -4.82 -2.95 24.24
N THR A 157 -3.61 -2.54 24.62
CA THR A 157 -3.29 -2.19 26.01
C THR A 157 -4.04 -0.91 26.43
N SER A 158 -4.07 0.11 25.57
CA SER A 158 -4.84 1.33 25.81
C SER A 158 -6.34 1.07 25.92
N LEU A 159 -6.92 0.22 25.06
CA LEU A 159 -8.34 -0.16 25.15
C LEU A 159 -8.65 -0.90 26.46
N ARG A 160 -7.74 -1.74 26.94
CA ARG A 160 -7.90 -2.42 28.23
C ARG A 160 -7.94 -1.41 29.39
N ILE A 161 -7.05 -0.41 29.37
CA ILE A 161 -7.05 0.69 30.35
C ILE A 161 -8.39 1.43 30.30
N LEU A 162 -8.86 1.81 29.12
CA LEU A 162 -10.14 2.51 28.94
C LEU A 162 -11.31 1.69 29.48
N ILE A 163 -11.40 0.38 29.16
CA ILE A 163 -12.45 -0.50 29.70
C ILE A 163 -12.43 -0.52 31.24
N ALA A 164 -11.25 -0.60 31.85
CA ALA A 164 -11.13 -0.60 33.31
C ALA A 164 -11.60 0.73 33.91
N CYS A 165 -11.18 1.87 33.35
CA CYS A 165 -11.63 3.20 33.76
C CYS A 165 -13.15 3.36 33.60
N GLN A 166 -13.71 2.97 32.46
CA GLN A 166 -15.15 3.05 32.15
C GLN A 166 -16.03 2.20 33.07
N ARG A 167 -15.45 1.26 33.80
CA ARG A 167 -16.13 0.38 34.77
C ARG A 167 -15.81 0.71 36.23
N GLY A 168 -15.07 1.79 36.49
CA GLY A 168 -14.63 2.13 37.85
C GLY A 168 -13.58 1.16 38.41
N ARG A 169 -12.91 0.39 37.56
CA ARG A 169 -11.90 -0.63 37.92
C ARG A 169 -10.47 -0.17 37.58
N ALA A 170 -10.23 1.14 37.56
CA ALA A 170 -8.92 1.72 37.21
C ALA A 170 -7.78 1.22 38.11
N GLY A 171 -8.07 0.88 39.37
CA GLY A 171 -7.10 0.31 40.31
C GLY A 171 -6.58 -1.09 39.93
N GLU A 172 -7.21 -1.79 38.98
CA GLU A 172 -6.72 -3.06 38.45
C GLU A 172 -5.58 -2.91 37.43
N ILE A 173 -5.33 -1.69 36.94
CA ILE A 173 -4.28 -1.41 35.96
C ILE A 173 -2.93 -1.27 36.68
N GLY A 174 -2.09 -2.29 36.51
CA GLY A 174 -0.76 -2.34 37.11
C GLY A 174 0.26 -1.45 36.42
N ASP A 175 1.40 -1.24 37.09
CA ASP A 175 2.52 -0.42 36.61
C ASP A 175 3.12 -0.95 35.30
N ASP A 176 3.15 -2.27 35.15
CA ASP A 176 3.63 -2.95 33.94
C ASP A 176 2.90 -2.50 32.67
N GLU A 177 1.59 -2.23 32.75
CA GLU A 177 0.79 -1.87 31.58
C GLU A 177 1.12 -0.44 31.14
N VAL A 178 1.27 0.47 32.11
CA VAL A 178 1.70 1.85 31.87
C VAL A 178 3.14 1.87 31.36
N ALA A 179 4.04 1.09 31.98
CA ALA A 179 5.44 0.97 31.55
C ALA A 179 5.54 0.41 30.12
N PHE A 180 4.72 -0.58 29.75
CA PHE A 180 4.68 -1.15 28.41
C PHE A 180 4.30 -0.12 27.34
N ILE A 181 3.28 0.71 27.60
CA ILE A 181 2.91 1.80 26.68
C ILE A 181 4.05 2.81 26.61
N ARG A 182 4.58 3.28 27.74
CA ARG A 182 5.65 4.30 27.79
C ARG A 182 6.92 3.86 27.07
N ALA A 183 7.35 2.61 27.24
CA ALA A 183 8.55 2.06 26.61
C ALA A 183 8.47 2.04 25.06
N GLN A 184 7.27 2.18 24.51
CA GLN A 184 7.04 2.24 23.08
C GLN A 184 6.91 3.67 22.54
N GLN A 185 6.92 4.70 23.38
CA GLN A 185 6.87 6.07 22.89
C GLN A 185 8.23 6.47 22.33
N GLY A 186 8.27 6.95 21.09
CA GLY A 186 9.50 7.47 20.49
C GLY A 186 9.89 8.84 21.02
N ASP A 187 11.11 9.27 20.73
CA ASP A 187 11.65 10.56 21.19
C ASP A 187 10.81 11.75 20.69
N GLY A 188 10.26 11.64 19.48
CA GLY A 188 9.34 12.61 18.91
C GLY A 188 7.98 12.70 19.64
N GLY A 189 7.70 11.84 20.62
CA GLY A 189 6.46 11.83 21.43
C GLY A 189 5.34 10.96 20.87
N GLY A 190 5.41 10.53 19.61
CA GLY A 190 4.47 9.59 19.01
C GLY A 190 4.83 8.11 19.27
N TRP A 191 3.91 7.22 18.97
CA TRP A 191 4.15 5.76 18.94
C TRP A 191 4.29 5.28 17.50
N ASP A 192 5.53 4.98 17.08
CA ASP A 192 5.89 4.44 15.75
C ASP A 192 5.21 5.19 14.58
N GLN A 193 5.21 6.53 14.64
CA GLN A 193 4.52 7.44 13.70
C GLN A 193 3.01 7.18 13.48
N HIS A 194 2.42 6.29 14.26
CA HIS A 194 1.03 5.89 14.15
C HIS A 194 0.15 6.82 14.98
N VAL A 195 -0.41 7.83 14.32
CA VAL A 195 -1.13 8.93 14.97
C VAL A 195 -2.40 8.45 15.67
N LEU A 196 -3.17 7.54 15.07
CA LEU A 196 -4.33 6.96 15.75
C LEU A 196 -3.95 6.19 17.02
N ALA A 197 -2.92 5.34 16.98
CA ALA A 197 -2.44 4.61 18.16
C ALA A 197 -1.95 5.56 19.25
N THR A 198 -1.27 6.65 18.85
CA THR A 198 -0.87 7.73 19.76
C THR A 198 -2.09 8.36 20.44
N ILE A 199 -3.11 8.76 19.69
CA ILE A 199 -4.33 9.37 20.25
C ILE A 199 -5.02 8.41 21.24
N VAL A 200 -5.18 7.14 20.88
CA VAL A 200 -5.82 6.16 21.78
C VAL A 200 -4.99 5.93 23.04
N ALA A 201 -3.65 5.90 22.95
CA ALA A 201 -2.78 5.84 24.12
C ALA A 201 -2.87 7.10 25.00
N LEU A 202 -2.97 8.28 24.39
CA LEU A 202 -3.14 9.53 25.11
C LEU A 202 -4.45 9.57 25.89
N ILE A 203 -5.57 9.23 25.25
CA ILE A 203 -6.88 9.17 25.92
C ILE A 203 -6.84 8.18 27.09
N ALA A 204 -6.23 7.00 26.90
CA ALA A 204 -6.12 6.00 27.96
C ALA A 204 -5.27 6.47 29.15
N LEU A 205 -4.09 7.04 28.91
CA LEU A 205 -3.19 7.50 29.96
C LEU A 205 -3.75 8.73 30.70
N ASP A 206 -4.36 9.66 29.96
CA ASP A 206 -5.01 10.85 30.52
C ASP A 206 -6.21 10.45 31.39
N ARG A 207 -7.08 9.55 30.89
CA ARG A 207 -8.23 9.01 31.64
C ARG A 207 -7.83 8.25 32.89
N LEU A 208 -6.70 7.54 32.85
CA LEU A 208 -6.14 6.84 33.99
C LEU A 208 -5.48 7.78 35.01
N GLY A 209 -5.16 9.02 34.62
CA GLY A 209 -4.44 9.99 35.45
C GLY A 209 -2.98 9.61 35.69
N ARG A 210 -2.35 8.87 34.76
CA ARG A 210 -0.98 8.34 34.92
C ARG A 210 -0.09 8.72 33.74
N ALA A 211 1.22 8.83 34.00
CA ALA A 211 2.25 9.19 33.03
C ALA A 211 2.07 10.57 32.35
N PRO A 212 1.89 11.67 33.12
CA PRO A 212 1.61 13.01 32.58
C PRO A 212 2.68 13.50 31.58
N ASP A 213 3.96 13.21 31.80
CA ASP A 213 5.03 13.59 30.86
C ASP A 213 4.90 12.90 29.49
N SER A 214 4.44 11.63 29.50
CA SER A 214 4.19 10.86 28.28
C SER A 214 3.00 11.44 27.53
N VAL A 215 1.95 11.83 28.27
CA VAL A 215 0.76 12.51 27.72
C VAL A 215 1.14 13.85 27.08
N ALA A 216 1.88 14.70 27.79
CA ALA A 216 2.31 16.01 27.29
C ALA A 216 3.15 15.89 26.00
N ARG A 217 4.12 14.97 25.97
CA ARG A 217 4.93 14.70 24.77
C ARG A 217 4.09 14.21 23.59
N GLY A 218 3.12 13.33 23.83
CA GLY A 218 2.28 12.82 22.75
C GLY A 218 1.27 13.84 22.25
N ILE A 219 0.71 14.71 23.10
CA ILE A 219 -0.11 15.85 22.67
C ILE A 219 0.71 16.77 21.76
N ALA A 220 1.92 17.14 22.19
CA ALA A 220 2.82 17.97 21.38
C ALA A 220 3.13 17.32 20.02
N TYR A 221 3.30 15.99 20.00
CA TYR A 221 3.44 15.24 18.75
C TYR A 221 2.21 15.37 17.85
N VAL A 222 1.00 15.07 18.34
CA VAL A 222 -0.23 15.12 17.53
C VAL A 222 -0.51 16.54 17.04
N CYS A 223 -0.24 17.57 17.86
CA CYS A 223 -0.36 18.97 17.45
C CYS A 223 0.52 19.32 16.23
N ARG A 224 1.71 18.74 16.11
CA ARG A 224 2.57 18.89 14.91
C ARG A 224 2.03 18.17 13.69
N GLN A 225 1.16 17.18 13.87
CA GLN A 225 0.54 16.43 12.76
C GLN A 225 -0.71 17.10 12.18
N ILE A 226 -1.29 18.09 12.86
CA ILE A 226 -2.51 18.77 12.39
C ILE A 226 -2.25 19.46 11.05
N ARG A 227 -2.96 19.00 10.02
CA ARG A 227 -2.85 19.50 8.64
C ARG A 227 -3.34 20.94 8.52
N ARG A 228 -3.06 21.56 7.38
CA ARG A 228 -3.45 22.94 7.09
C ARG A 228 -4.96 23.14 7.21
N ASP A 229 -5.73 22.15 6.80
CA ASP A 229 -7.19 22.15 6.90
C ASP A 229 -7.71 21.78 8.30
N GLY A 230 -6.85 21.61 9.30
CA GLY A 230 -7.22 21.25 10.67
C GLY A 230 -7.43 19.76 10.93
N GLY A 231 -7.31 18.91 9.91
CA GLY A 231 -7.45 17.47 10.07
C GLY A 231 -6.23 16.82 10.71
N VAL A 232 -6.45 15.73 11.43
CA VAL A 232 -5.40 14.88 12.02
C VAL A 232 -5.29 13.60 11.19
N PRO A 233 -4.11 13.23 10.70
CA PRO A 233 -3.95 12.07 9.83
C PRO A 233 -3.95 10.74 10.61
N PHE A 234 -4.09 9.62 9.90
CA PHE A 234 -4.02 8.27 10.48
C PHE A 234 -2.59 7.89 10.93
N ILE A 235 -1.61 8.19 10.08
CA ILE A 235 -0.16 8.07 10.30
C ILE A 235 0.50 9.42 9.97
N ALA A 236 1.69 9.67 10.48
CA ALA A 236 2.38 10.94 10.21
C ALA A 236 2.66 11.14 8.72
N ASP A 237 3.19 10.11 8.07
CA ASP A 237 3.43 10.00 6.64
C ASP A 237 3.74 8.53 6.28
N GLU A 238 3.90 8.26 4.98
CA GLU A 238 4.39 6.99 4.44
C GLU A 238 5.63 7.27 3.56
N ASP A 239 6.46 8.24 3.96
CA ASP A 239 7.42 8.87 3.05
C ASP A 239 8.58 7.94 2.69
N VAL A 240 8.93 6.95 3.51
CA VAL A 240 9.96 5.97 3.14
C VAL A 240 9.44 5.07 2.02
N TRP A 241 8.22 4.55 2.18
CA TRP A 241 7.52 3.79 1.13
C TRP A 241 7.42 4.61 -0.17
N VAL A 242 6.91 5.84 -0.06
CA VAL A 242 6.70 6.76 -1.18
C VAL A 242 8.02 7.11 -1.85
N THR A 243 9.10 7.29 -1.09
CA THR A 243 10.43 7.56 -1.64
C THR A 243 10.94 6.37 -2.45
N CYS A 244 10.79 5.15 -1.94
CA CYS A 244 11.21 3.95 -2.66
C CYS A 244 10.39 3.77 -3.95
N LEU A 245 9.06 3.82 -3.87
CA LEU A 245 8.18 3.63 -5.01
C LEU A 245 8.31 4.78 -6.03
N GLY A 246 8.34 6.03 -5.56
CA GLY A 246 8.51 7.22 -6.38
C GLY A 246 9.85 7.20 -7.11
N GLY A 247 10.94 6.83 -6.42
CA GLY A 247 12.26 6.63 -7.03
C GLY A 247 12.24 5.59 -8.14
N GLN A 248 11.62 4.41 -7.91
CA GLN A 248 11.48 3.39 -8.94
C GLN A 248 10.69 3.86 -10.16
N VAL A 249 9.55 4.52 -9.93
CA VAL A 249 8.68 4.96 -11.01
C VAL A 249 9.33 6.08 -11.81
N LEU A 250 10.06 7.00 -11.16
CA LEU A 250 10.84 8.04 -11.83
C LEU A 250 12.03 7.48 -12.61
N ASP A 251 12.70 6.44 -12.11
CA ASP A 251 13.76 5.72 -12.83
C ASP A 251 13.20 4.94 -14.04
N GLU A 252 11.96 4.46 -13.93
CA GLU A 252 11.22 3.78 -15.00
C GLU A 252 10.65 4.76 -16.04
N ALA A 253 10.30 5.97 -15.60
CA ALA A 253 9.83 7.07 -16.44
C ALA A 253 10.97 7.66 -17.29
N ARG A 254 10.63 8.44 -18.31
CA ARG A 254 11.60 9.17 -19.15
C ARG A 254 12.45 10.14 -18.29
N PRO A 255 13.51 10.78 -18.81
CA PRO A 255 14.52 11.46 -17.99
C PRO A 255 13.90 12.35 -16.90
N SER A 256 14.15 11.98 -15.65
CA SER A 256 13.66 12.70 -14.47
C SER A 256 14.60 13.85 -14.11
N THR A 257 14.05 14.94 -13.60
CA THR A 257 14.83 16.04 -13.01
C THR A 257 15.26 15.75 -11.57
N CYS A 258 14.79 14.64 -10.99
CA CYS A 258 15.15 14.21 -9.64
C CYS A 258 16.53 13.53 -9.64
N ASP A 259 17.39 13.87 -8.66
CA ASP A 259 18.63 13.13 -8.42
C ASP A 259 18.32 11.77 -7.77
N LEU A 260 18.08 10.77 -8.61
CA LEU A 260 17.79 9.41 -8.19
C LEU A 260 18.94 8.75 -7.41
N ASN A 261 20.19 9.23 -7.54
CA ASN A 261 21.30 8.75 -6.73
C ASN A 261 21.24 9.33 -5.31
N ALA A 262 20.77 10.57 -5.13
CA ALA A 262 20.44 11.09 -3.80
C ALA A 262 19.29 10.30 -3.17
N VAL A 263 18.23 9.99 -3.93
CA VAL A 263 17.11 9.16 -3.47
C VAL A 263 17.60 7.78 -3.01
N ALA A 264 18.44 7.10 -3.80
CA ALA A 264 18.98 5.80 -3.45
C ALA A 264 19.86 5.83 -2.19
N ARG A 265 20.73 6.84 -2.04
CA ARG A 265 21.54 7.04 -0.82
C ARG A 265 20.68 7.29 0.41
N TYR A 266 19.63 8.11 0.28
CA TYR A 266 18.68 8.34 1.36
C TYR A 266 17.99 7.05 1.78
N VAL A 267 17.41 6.29 0.84
CA VAL A 267 16.78 5.00 1.15
C VAL A 267 17.76 4.06 1.83
N ALA A 268 18.98 3.91 1.30
CA ALA A 268 20.00 3.04 1.90
C ALA A 268 20.35 3.44 3.35
N SER A 269 20.37 4.73 3.67
CA SER A 269 20.68 5.23 5.02
C SER A 269 19.61 4.90 6.08
N LEU A 270 18.40 4.55 5.64
CA LEU A 270 17.28 4.24 6.54
C LEU A 270 17.15 2.75 6.88
N GLN A 271 18.02 1.88 6.35
CA GLN A 271 17.95 0.45 6.62
C GLN A 271 18.13 0.17 8.11
N ALA A 272 17.17 -0.52 8.73
CA ALA A 272 17.24 -0.90 10.13
C ALA A 272 18.30 -1.99 10.37
N PRO A 273 18.74 -2.22 11.62
CA PRO A 273 19.73 -3.24 11.96
C PRO A 273 19.38 -4.68 11.53
N ASP A 274 18.10 -5.03 11.49
CA ASP A 274 17.60 -6.33 11.03
C ASP A 274 17.64 -6.51 9.49
N GLY A 275 17.96 -5.46 8.75
CA GLY A 275 18.05 -5.45 7.30
C GLY A 275 16.77 -5.02 6.58
N GLY A 276 15.69 -4.72 7.32
CA GLY A 276 14.44 -4.25 6.77
C GLY A 276 14.32 -2.72 6.70
N TRP A 277 13.20 -2.27 6.12
CA TRP A 277 12.73 -0.89 6.13
C TRP A 277 11.33 -0.82 6.73
N ALA A 278 11.00 0.35 7.26
CA ALA A 278 9.67 0.69 7.73
C ALA A 278 9.08 1.82 6.88
N PHE A 279 7.76 1.95 6.90
CA PHE A 279 7.02 2.90 6.05
C PHE A 279 7.37 4.38 6.24
N SER A 280 7.93 4.76 7.39
CA SER A 280 8.29 6.15 7.72
C SER A 280 9.51 6.22 8.65
N GLU A 281 10.16 7.39 8.70
CA GLU A 281 11.27 7.66 9.61
C GLU A 281 10.81 7.61 11.09
N GLY A 282 11.60 6.98 11.94
CA GLY A 282 11.28 6.84 13.37
C GLY A 282 10.24 5.76 13.69
N VAL A 283 9.81 4.98 12.69
CA VAL A 283 9.08 3.72 12.88
C VAL A 283 10.10 2.62 13.17
N ARG A 284 9.93 1.90 14.29
CA ARG A 284 10.90 0.86 14.71
C ARG A 284 10.61 -0.52 14.12
N GLN A 285 9.39 -0.77 13.69
CA GLN A 285 9.02 -2.05 13.10
C GLN A 285 9.17 -1.96 11.59
N THR A 286 10.07 -2.76 11.05
CA THR A 286 10.20 -2.98 9.62
C THR A 286 9.18 -4.00 9.12
N ASP A 287 9.00 -4.07 7.80
CA ASP A 287 8.10 -5.04 7.17
C ASP A 287 8.60 -5.50 5.79
N ALA A 288 8.02 -6.58 5.32
CA ALA A 288 8.33 -7.19 4.02
C ALA A 288 7.89 -6.31 2.85
N ASP A 289 6.88 -5.46 3.04
CA ASP A 289 6.38 -4.62 1.97
C ASP A 289 7.45 -3.57 1.63
N ASP A 290 7.80 -2.74 2.61
CA ASP A 290 8.75 -1.63 2.47
C ASP A 290 10.11 -2.15 2.04
N THR A 291 10.55 -3.24 2.66
CA THR A 291 11.82 -3.88 2.34
C THR A 291 11.85 -4.38 0.90
N SER A 292 10.74 -4.91 0.37
CA SER A 292 10.69 -5.39 -1.02
C SER A 292 10.83 -4.25 -2.02
N VAL A 293 10.19 -3.10 -1.76
CA VAL A 293 10.27 -1.93 -2.64
C VAL A 293 11.64 -1.26 -2.52
N ALA A 294 12.18 -1.09 -1.31
CA ALA A 294 13.53 -0.57 -1.09
C ALA A 294 14.59 -1.43 -1.80
N LEU A 295 14.56 -2.75 -1.61
CA LEU A 295 15.48 -3.69 -2.26
C LEU A 295 15.38 -3.58 -3.78
N THR A 296 14.16 -3.62 -4.33
CA THR A 296 13.95 -3.54 -5.78
C THR A 296 14.50 -2.22 -6.35
N PHE A 297 14.37 -1.11 -5.62
CA PHE A 297 14.88 0.19 -6.06
C PHE A 297 16.42 0.21 -6.07
N LEU A 298 17.03 -0.14 -4.93
CA LEU A 298 18.49 -0.14 -4.79
C LEU A 298 19.15 -1.13 -5.76
N GLY A 299 18.57 -2.31 -5.93
CA GLY A 299 19.08 -3.36 -6.83
C GLY A 299 19.04 -3.00 -8.31
N ARG A 300 18.07 -2.17 -8.73
CA ARG A 300 18.02 -1.66 -10.11
C ARG A 300 18.94 -0.46 -10.33
N ARG A 301 19.05 0.41 -9.33
CA ARG A 301 19.72 1.71 -9.48
C ARG A 301 21.24 1.61 -9.39
N ASP A 302 21.75 1.00 -8.33
CA ASP A 302 23.19 0.83 -8.10
C ASP A 302 23.46 -0.46 -7.29
N PRO A 303 23.37 -1.63 -7.96
CA PRO A 303 23.55 -2.92 -7.29
C PRO A 303 24.95 -3.12 -6.71
N VAL A 304 25.96 -2.42 -7.23
CA VAL A 304 27.34 -2.53 -6.76
C VAL A 304 27.55 -1.65 -5.53
N GLY A 305 27.16 -0.36 -5.61
CA GLY A 305 27.30 0.59 -4.50
C GLY A 305 26.40 0.26 -3.30
N HIS A 306 25.28 -0.42 -3.51
CA HIS A 306 24.36 -0.83 -2.45
C HIS A 306 24.37 -2.34 -2.13
N ARG A 307 25.42 -3.06 -2.54
CA ARG A 307 25.52 -4.52 -2.41
C ARG A 307 25.20 -5.04 -1.01
N GLU A 308 25.72 -4.40 0.04
CA GLU A 308 25.51 -4.85 1.41
C GLU A 308 24.09 -4.62 1.89
N ALA A 309 23.50 -3.45 1.59
CA ALA A 309 22.12 -3.16 1.91
C ALA A 309 21.16 -4.15 1.24
N ILE A 310 21.39 -4.43 -0.05
CA ILE A 310 20.64 -5.43 -0.83
C ILE A 310 20.77 -6.82 -0.19
N ARG A 311 21.99 -7.23 0.15
CA ARG A 311 22.24 -8.54 0.77
C ARG A 311 21.46 -8.70 2.07
N ARG A 312 21.49 -7.70 2.95
CA ARG A 312 20.75 -7.71 4.23
C ARG A 312 19.24 -7.75 4.01
N ALA A 313 18.73 -6.99 3.04
CA ALA A 313 17.32 -6.98 2.67
C ALA A 313 16.83 -8.36 2.18
N GLN A 314 17.63 -9.04 1.36
CA GLN A 314 17.30 -10.40 0.89
C GLN A 314 17.17 -11.37 2.07
N TRP A 315 18.14 -11.37 2.99
CA TRP A 315 18.12 -12.26 4.15
C TRP A 315 16.95 -11.95 5.09
N TYR A 316 16.63 -10.67 5.29
CA TYR A 316 15.44 -10.25 6.00
C TYR A 316 14.16 -10.84 5.39
N LEU A 317 13.95 -10.68 4.07
CA LEU A 317 12.77 -11.22 3.39
C LEU A 317 12.71 -12.75 3.52
N ILE A 318 13.81 -13.46 3.27
CA ILE A 318 13.83 -14.93 3.39
C ILE A 318 13.53 -15.39 4.82
N ALA A 319 13.96 -14.64 5.84
CA ALA A 319 13.63 -14.93 7.23
C ALA A 319 12.12 -14.75 7.55
N LEU A 320 11.41 -13.90 6.80
CA LEU A 320 9.96 -13.73 6.93
C LEU A 320 9.13 -14.78 6.16
N GLN A 321 9.73 -15.49 5.20
CA GLN A 321 8.97 -16.46 4.40
C GLN A 321 8.37 -17.57 5.28
N ASN A 322 7.08 -17.80 5.09
CA ASN A 322 6.32 -18.82 5.80
C ASN A 322 6.59 -20.23 5.27
N GLU A 323 6.09 -21.23 6.01
CA GLU A 323 6.15 -22.64 5.61
C GLU A 323 5.26 -22.93 4.38
N ASP A 324 4.15 -22.20 4.26
CA ASP A 324 3.28 -22.22 3.08
C ASP A 324 3.95 -21.64 1.82
N GLY A 325 5.12 -21.00 1.95
CA GLY A 325 5.88 -20.42 0.85
C GLY A 325 5.54 -18.96 0.54
N GLY A 326 4.43 -18.43 1.08
CA GLY A 326 4.07 -17.04 0.96
C GLY A 326 4.83 -16.14 1.94
N PHE A 327 4.61 -14.84 1.81
CA PHE A 327 5.19 -13.82 2.67
C PHE A 327 4.09 -13.05 3.42
N PRO A 328 4.20 -12.91 4.75
CA PRO A 328 3.40 -11.98 5.52
C PRO A 328 4.00 -10.56 5.48
N THR A 329 3.22 -9.56 5.90
CA THR A 329 3.74 -8.18 6.00
C THR A 329 4.80 -8.04 7.09
N PHE A 330 4.51 -8.37 8.35
CA PHE A 330 5.38 -7.97 9.46
C PHE A 330 6.21 -9.08 10.11
N VAL A 331 5.60 -10.24 10.36
CA VAL A 331 6.23 -11.30 11.16
C VAL A 331 5.99 -12.67 10.56
N ARG A 332 7.01 -13.53 10.60
CA ARG A 332 6.86 -14.94 10.22
C ARG A 332 5.78 -15.62 11.06
N GLY A 333 4.93 -16.43 10.42
CA GLY A 333 3.81 -17.12 11.02
C GLY A 333 2.48 -16.36 10.96
N ALA A 334 2.50 -15.06 10.63
CA ALA A 334 1.28 -14.34 10.22
C ALA A 334 0.77 -14.87 8.86
N PRO A 335 -0.51 -14.71 8.52
CA PRO A 335 -1.02 -15.09 7.21
C PRO A 335 -0.24 -14.44 6.07
N SER A 336 0.12 -15.25 5.07
CA SER A 336 0.73 -14.77 3.83
C SER A 336 -0.26 -13.96 3.00
N GLU A 337 0.23 -12.96 2.26
CA GLU A 337 -0.59 -12.01 1.49
C GLU A 337 -0.10 -11.90 0.04
N ALA A 338 -1.01 -11.73 -0.92
CA ALA A 338 -0.69 -11.83 -2.35
C ALA A 338 0.20 -10.70 -2.87
N GLU A 339 -0.14 -9.44 -2.55
CA GLU A 339 0.69 -8.31 -2.94
C GLU A 339 2.10 -8.37 -2.32
N ILE A 340 2.21 -8.82 -1.06
CA ILE A 340 3.48 -8.92 -0.33
C ILE A 340 4.34 -10.03 -0.94
N THR A 341 3.76 -11.20 -1.18
CA THR A 341 4.43 -12.34 -1.81
C THR A 341 4.93 -11.97 -3.21
N ALA A 342 4.13 -11.27 -4.01
CA ALA A 342 4.53 -10.83 -5.35
C ALA A 342 5.66 -9.79 -5.34
N LYS A 343 5.62 -8.82 -4.40
CA LYS A 343 6.71 -7.85 -4.23
C LYS A 343 7.99 -8.51 -3.75
N ALA A 344 7.92 -9.46 -2.83
CA ALA A 344 9.08 -10.24 -2.39
C ALA A 344 9.72 -11.03 -3.54
N ILE A 345 8.92 -11.64 -4.42
CA ILE A 345 9.43 -12.29 -5.66
C ILE A 345 10.16 -11.26 -6.54
N THR A 346 9.54 -10.10 -6.77
CA THR A 346 10.13 -9.03 -7.59
C THR A 346 11.47 -8.56 -7.01
N ALA A 347 11.52 -8.37 -5.69
CA ALA A 347 12.71 -7.93 -4.98
C ALA A 347 13.83 -8.96 -5.03
N LEU A 348 13.55 -10.23 -4.72
CA LEU A 348 14.55 -11.30 -4.78
C LEU A 348 15.09 -11.53 -6.21
N ARG A 349 14.32 -11.18 -7.25
CA ARG A 349 14.76 -11.20 -8.66
C ARG A 349 15.50 -9.94 -9.11
N ALA A 350 15.36 -8.81 -8.41
CA ALA A 350 16.01 -7.54 -8.78
C ALA A 350 17.54 -7.59 -8.59
N SER A 351 18.04 -8.58 -7.87
CA SER A 351 19.47 -8.85 -7.64
C SER A 351 19.90 -10.11 -8.37
N SER A 352 21.10 -10.09 -8.97
CA SER A 352 21.69 -11.17 -9.77
C SER A 352 22.06 -12.47 -9.01
N ALA A 353 21.53 -12.68 -7.80
CA ALA A 353 21.79 -13.87 -7.00
C ALA A 353 20.87 -15.02 -7.41
N SER A 354 21.39 -15.99 -8.15
CA SER A 354 20.72 -17.25 -8.52
C SER A 354 20.33 -18.15 -7.32
N HIS A 355 20.76 -17.79 -6.10
CA HIS A 355 20.64 -18.61 -4.90
C HIS A 355 19.22 -18.73 -4.31
N PHE A 356 18.27 -17.86 -4.68
CA PHE A 356 16.92 -17.86 -4.10
C PHE A 356 15.86 -18.60 -4.94
N GLY A 357 16.26 -19.34 -5.99
CA GLY A 357 15.33 -20.00 -6.92
C GLY A 357 14.25 -20.85 -6.22
N GLY A 358 14.64 -21.73 -5.28
CA GLY A 358 13.67 -22.56 -4.55
C GLY A 358 12.75 -21.78 -3.60
N ARG A 359 13.19 -20.63 -3.08
CA ARG A 359 12.36 -19.74 -2.25
C ARG A 359 11.31 -19.02 -3.10
N ILE A 360 11.72 -18.54 -4.28
CA ILE A 360 10.84 -17.91 -5.28
C ILE A 360 9.81 -18.90 -5.82
N GLU A 361 10.21 -20.14 -6.10
CA GLU A 361 9.31 -21.18 -6.59
C GLU A 361 8.21 -21.52 -5.57
N ARG A 362 8.56 -21.63 -4.28
CA ARG A 362 7.57 -21.81 -3.20
C ARG A 362 6.59 -20.63 -3.10
N ALA A 363 7.07 -19.40 -3.32
CA ALA A 363 6.22 -18.22 -3.36
C ALA A 363 5.23 -18.24 -4.53
N TRP A 364 5.65 -18.70 -5.71
CA TRP A 364 4.76 -18.91 -6.85
C TRP A 364 3.73 -20.02 -6.62
N ARG A 365 4.10 -21.10 -5.93
CA ARG A 365 3.15 -22.17 -5.54
C ARG A 365 2.08 -21.60 -4.63
N TRP A 366 2.49 -20.85 -3.62
CA TRP A 366 1.55 -20.17 -2.72
C TRP A 366 0.60 -19.22 -3.48
N LEU A 367 1.11 -18.42 -4.43
CA LEU A 367 0.26 -17.55 -5.25
C LEU A 367 -0.73 -18.34 -6.11
N ALA A 368 -0.36 -19.51 -6.61
CA ALA A 368 -1.30 -20.36 -7.33
C ALA A 368 -2.40 -20.91 -6.43
N ASP A 369 -2.06 -21.32 -5.21
CA ASP A 369 -3.02 -21.84 -4.23
C ASP A 369 -3.94 -20.75 -3.67
N ALA A 370 -3.43 -19.52 -3.55
CA ALA A 370 -4.18 -18.36 -3.05
C ALA A 370 -5.04 -17.68 -4.13
N GLN A 371 -4.83 -18.00 -5.41
CA GLN A 371 -5.60 -17.42 -6.51
C GLN A 371 -7.05 -17.89 -6.44
N ARG A 372 -7.99 -16.94 -6.55
CA ARG A 372 -9.43 -17.24 -6.54
C ARG A 372 -9.86 -17.81 -7.90
N ASP A 373 -11.02 -18.49 -7.93
CA ASP A 373 -11.58 -19.08 -9.15
C ASP A 373 -11.77 -18.09 -10.30
N ASP A 374 -12.06 -16.82 -9.99
CA ASP A 374 -12.18 -15.74 -10.98
C ASP A 374 -10.82 -15.21 -11.48
N GLY A 375 -9.71 -15.75 -10.97
CA GLY A 375 -8.33 -15.37 -11.27
C GLY A 375 -7.77 -14.23 -10.42
N SER A 376 -8.55 -13.66 -9.51
CA SER A 376 -8.17 -12.52 -8.68
C SER A 376 -7.56 -12.92 -7.33
N PHE A 377 -7.13 -11.92 -6.56
CA PHE A 377 -6.61 -12.06 -5.20
C PHE A 377 -7.33 -11.12 -4.23
N ARG A 378 -7.37 -11.48 -2.95
CA ARG A 378 -7.85 -10.59 -1.89
C ARG A 378 -6.87 -9.43 -1.72
N ALA A 379 -7.35 -8.19 -1.76
CA ALA A 379 -6.56 -7.02 -1.44
C ALA A 379 -6.56 -6.76 0.08
N GLU A 380 -5.39 -6.57 0.67
CA GLU A 380 -5.23 -6.38 2.13
C GLU A 380 -4.95 -4.93 2.49
N TRP A 381 -4.00 -4.31 1.79
CA TRP A 381 -3.51 -2.97 2.12
C TRP A 381 -4.17 -1.86 1.32
N LYS A 382 -4.96 -2.23 0.31
CA LYS A 382 -5.64 -1.32 -0.61
C LYS A 382 -7.11 -1.67 -0.80
N LEU A 383 -7.95 -0.64 -0.97
CA LEU A 383 -9.38 -0.80 -1.25
C LEU A 383 -9.64 -1.34 -2.66
N CYS A 384 -8.80 -0.96 -3.63
CA CYS A 384 -8.94 -1.36 -5.03
C CYS A 384 -8.60 -2.86 -5.22
N ALA A 385 -9.54 -3.62 -5.78
CA ALA A 385 -9.34 -5.05 -6.07
C ALA A 385 -8.23 -5.32 -7.13
N THR A 386 -7.85 -4.31 -7.90
CA THR A 386 -6.81 -4.42 -8.95
C THR A 386 -5.39 -4.27 -8.42
N TYR A 387 -5.20 -3.90 -7.15
CA TYR A 387 -3.88 -3.66 -6.58
C TYR A 387 -2.99 -4.92 -6.52
N PRO A 388 -3.46 -6.10 -6.02
CA PRO A 388 -2.64 -7.30 -6.05
C PRO A 388 -2.25 -7.71 -7.48
N ALA A 389 -3.15 -7.49 -8.45
CA ALA A 389 -2.92 -7.84 -9.84
C ALA A 389 -1.74 -7.10 -10.46
N LEU A 390 -1.55 -5.80 -10.14
CA LEU A 390 -0.36 -5.04 -10.54
C LEU A 390 0.93 -5.75 -10.13
N HIS A 391 1.01 -6.14 -8.85
CA HIS A 391 2.23 -6.70 -8.28
C HIS A 391 2.49 -8.12 -8.77
N VAL A 392 1.45 -8.96 -8.87
CA VAL A 392 1.57 -10.32 -9.41
C VAL A 392 2.01 -10.30 -10.88
N LEU A 393 1.44 -9.42 -11.71
CA LEU A 393 1.88 -9.28 -13.11
C LEU A 393 3.30 -8.71 -13.22
N SER A 394 3.69 -7.80 -12.33
CA SER A 394 5.06 -7.27 -12.26
C SER A 394 6.07 -8.35 -11.87
N ALA A 395 5.74 -9.18 -10.88
CA ALA A 395 6.55 -10.32 -10.47
C ALA A 395 6.69 -11.35 -11.59
N ALA A 396 5.59 -11.62 -12.31
CA ALA A 396 5.59 -12.53 -13.44
C ALA A 396 6.49 -12.02 -14.57
N ALA A 397 6.56 -10.69 -14.79
CA ALA A 397 7.34 -10.10 -15.86
C ALA A 397 8.87 -10.18 -15.66
N VAL A 398 9.32 -10.33 -14.41
CA VAL A 398 10.74 -10.50 -14.05
C VAL A 398 11.10 -11.95 -13.69
N SER A 399 10.14 -12.87 -13.81
CA SER A 399 10.34 -14.29 -13.55
C SER A 399 10.59 -15.06 -14.85
N ASP A 400 11.31 -16.17 -14.74
CA ASP A 400 11.49 -17.11 -15.83
C ASP A 400 10.13 -17.69 -16.26
N ARG A 401 10.00 -18.04 -17.55
CA ARG A 401 8.80 -18.71 -18.04
C ARG A 401 8.67 -20.10 -17.42
N GLY A 402 7.45 -20.49 -17.13
CA GLY A 402 7.14 -21.76 -16.51
C GLY A 402 5.64 -21.90 -16.32
N GLU A 403 5.15 -23.14 -16.39
CA GLU A 403 3.73 -23.45 -16.40
C GLU A 403 2.99 -22.81 -15.22
N LEU A 404 3.57 -22.89 -14.01
CA LEU A 404 2.98 -22.31 -12.80
C LEU A 404 2.83 -20.78 -12.89
N VAL A 405 3.89 -20.08 -13.27
CA VAL A 405 3.91 -18.62 -13.42
C VAL A 405 2.94 -18.18 -14.51
N ASP A 406 2.91 -18.90 -15.63
CA ASP A 406 2.07 -18.58 -16.77
C ASP A 406 0.58 -18.83 -16.47
N ARG A 407 0.24 -19.88 -15.70
CA ARG A 407 -1.14 -20.12 -15.21
C ARG A 407 -1.61 -18.99 -14.30
N VAL A 408 -0.83 -18.62 -13.28
CA VAL A 408 -1.19 -17.53 -12.36
C VAL A 408 -1.35 -16.21 -13.12
N ARG A 409 -0.38 -15.88 -13.99
CA ARG A 409 -0.43 -14.69 -14.85
C ARG A 409 -1.71 -14.68 -15.71
N ALA A 410 -2.06 -15.82 -16.32
CA ALA A 410 -3.25 -15.94 -17.15
C ALA A 410 -4.55 -15.70 -16.38
N GLY A 411 -4.68 -16.25 -15.17
CA GLY A 411 -5.85 -15.99 -14.30
C GLY A 411 -5.97 -14.52 -13.92
N VAL A 412 -4.87 -13.87 -13.52
CA VAL A 412 -4.88 -12.44 -13.17
C VAL A 412 -5.25 -11.58 -14.37
N ARG A 413 -4.69 -11.88 -15.54
CA ARG A 413 -5.05 -11.18 -16.78
C ARG A 413 -6.54 -11.37 -17.11
N ALA A 414 -7.07 -12.58 -16.98
CA ALA A 414 -8.47 -12.86 -17.26
C ALA A 414 -9.40 -12.06 -16.33
N SER A 415 -9.11 -12.01 -15.03
CA SER A 415 -9.90 -11.21 -14.07
C SER A 415 -9.90 -9.73 -14.42
N LEU A 416 -8.73 -9.13 -14.67
CA LEU A 416 -8.65 -7.71 -15.05
C LEU A 416 -9.37 -7.41 -16.36
N ARG A 417 -9.31 -8.31 -17.35
CA ARG A 417 -10.06 -8.15 -18.61
C ARG A 417 -11.57 -8.25 -18.39
N ALA A 418 -12.02 -9.17 -17.55
CA ALA A 418 -13.44 -9.33 -17.21
C ALA A 418 -14.01 -8.10 -16.49
N TRP A 419 -13.21 -7.45 -15.64
CA TRP A 419 -13.65 -6.28 -14.87
C TRP A 419 -13.47 -4.94 -15.61
N ARG A 420 -12.86 -4.96 -16.80
CA ARG A 420 -12.59 -3.76 -17.58
C ARG A 420 -13.90 -3.19 -18.11
N ARG A 421 -14.13 -1.90 -17.86
CA ARG A 421 -15.29 -1.16 -18.35
C ARG A 421 -15.17 -0.83 -19.85
N ALA A 422 -16.30 -0.48 -20.46
CA ALA A 422 -16.35 -0.09 -21.88
C ALA A 422 -15.51 1.17 -22.18
N ASP A 423 -15.51 2.14 -21.25
CA ASP A 423 -14.69 3.37 -21.29
C ASP A 423 -13.18 3.09 -21.15
N GLY A 424 -12.80 1.88 -20.73
CA GLY A 424 -11.42 1.46 -20.55
C GLY A 424 -10.87 1.66 -19.14
N GLY A 425 -11.70 2.04 -18.18
CA GLY A 425 -11.34 2.14 -16.77
C GLY A 425 -11.73 0.90 -15.96
N TRP A 426 -11.39 0.96 -14.67
CA TRP A 426 -11.77 -0.03 -13.65
C TRP A 426 -12.41 0.68 -12.45
N GLY A 427 -13.42 0.05 -11.86
CA GLY A 427 -14.00 0.49 -10.59
C GLY A 427 -13.22 -0.03 -9.38
N LEU A 428 -13.63 0.35 -8.17
CA LEU A 428 -13.03 -0.15 -6.92
C LEU A 428 -13.13 -1.67 -6.77
N ARG A 429 -14.22 -2.24 -7.29
CA ARG A 429 -14.57 -3.65 -7.21
C ARG A 429 -15.05 -4.17 -8.57
N PRO A 430 -15.07 -5.50 -8.77
CA PRO A 430 -15.56 -6.13 -10.00
C PRO A 430 -17.00 -5.77 -10.34
N GLU A 431 -17.85 -5.67 -9.32
CA GLU A 431 -19.28 -5.43 -9.48
C GLU A 431 -19.53 -3.96 -9.80
N GLY A 432 -19.60 -3.63 -11.10
CA GLY A 432 -20.20 -2.42 -11.67
C GLY A 432 -20.16 -1.15 -10.80
N GLY A 433 -19.02 -0.46 -10.79
CA GLY A 433 -18.87 0.85 -10.15
C GLY A 433 -18.42 1.93 -11.13
N ALA A 434 -18.49 3.20 -10.70
CA ALA A 434 -17.86 4.31 -11.41
C ALA A 434 -16.36 4.05 -11.58
N VAL A 435 -15.76 4.62 -12.63
CA VAL A 435 -14.30 4.55 -12.82
C VAL A 435 -13.59 5.10 -11.59
N HIS A 436 -12.57 4.39 -11.14
CA HIS A 436 -11.69 4.79 -10.05
C HIS A 436 -10.28 4.99 -10.58
N LEU A 437 -9.69 6.14 -10.29
CA LEU A 437 -8.36 6.54 -10.78
C LEU A 437 -7.29 5.49 -10.45
N LEU A 438 -7.11 5.19 -9.16
CA LEU A 438 -6.08 4.24 -8.71
C LEU A 438 -6.33 2.82 -9.21
N SER A 439 -7.61 2.40 -9.27
CA SER A 439 -7.94 1.07 -9.77
C SER A 439 -7.58 0.92 -11.25
N THR A 440 -7.85 1.98 -12.03
CA THR A 440 -7.48 2.07 -13.44
C THR A 440 -5.96 2.10 -13.61
N ALA A 441 -5.25 2.88 -12.80
CA ALA A 441 -3.79 2.94 -12.82
C ALA A 441 -3.15 1.58 -12.52
N TYR A 442 -3.59 0.87 -11.47
CA TYR A 442 -3.04 -0.47 -11.14
C TYR A 442 -3.28 -1.48 -12.25
N ALA A 443 -4.52 -1.57 -12.75
CA ALA A 443 -4.88 -2.52 -13.80
C ALA A 443 -4.11 -2.24 -15.10
N LEU A 444 -4.01 -0.97 -15.50
CA LEU A 444 -3.28 -0.55 -16.69
C LEU A 444 -1.77 -0.81 -16.53
N ALA A 445 -1.17 -0.48 -15.39
CA ALA A 445 0.24 -0.74 -15.11
C ALA A 445 0.57 -2.24 -15.15
N GLY A 446 -0.28 -3.09 -14.57
CA GLY A 446 -0.13 -4.54 -14.60
C GLY A 446 -0.24 -5.10 -16.02
N LEU A 447 -1.35 -4.81 -16.71
CA LEU A 447 -1.62 -5.31 -18.06
C LEU A 447 -0.66 -4.79 -19.12
N ALA A 448 -0.10 -3.58 -18.96
CA ALA A 448 0.90 -3.05 -19.89
C ALA A 448 2.28 -3.71 -19.74
N THR A 449 2.54 -4.34 -18.59
CA THR A 449 3.75 -5.13 -18.36
C THR A 449 3.62 -6.54 -18.95
N ASP A 450 2.40 -7.07 -18.96
CA ASP A 450 2.07 -8.36 -19.57
C ASP A 450 2.07 -8.28 -21.12
N ARG A 451 2.76 -9.20 -21.78
CA ARG A 451 2.85 -9.23 -23.24
C ARG A 451 1.51 -9.57 -23.89
N ASP A 452 0.70 -10.38 -23.21
CA ASP A 452 -0.61 -10.81 -23.70
C ASP A 452 -1.75 -10.01 -23.03
N GLY A 453 -1.44 -8.90 -22.35
CA GLY A 453 -2.38 -8.13 -21.54
C GLY A 453 -3.50 -7.45 -22.35
N LEU A 454 -3.23 -6.28 -22.91
CA LEU A 454 -4.18 -5.51 -23.73
C LEU A 454 -3.70 -5.35 -25.18
N GLY A 455 -4.64 -5.46 -26.11
CA GLY A 455 -4.40 -5.08 -27.51
C GLY A 455 -4.22 -3.57 -27.67
N ARG A 456 -3.65 -3.13 -28.80
CA ARG A 456 -3.33 -1.72 -29.06
C ARG A 456 -4.52 -0.77 -28.87
N ILE A 457 -5.71 -1.15 -29.32
CA ILE A 457 -6.92 -0.30 -29.22
C ILE A 457 -7.40 -0.21 -27.77
N GLU A 458 -7.46 -1.34 -27.07
CA GLU A 458 -7.88 -1.40 -25.66
C GLU A 458 -6.94 -0.60 -24.76
N LEU A 459 -5.63 -0.76 -24.99
CA LEU A 459 -4.59 -0.02 -24.29
C LEU A 459 -4.70 1.48 -24.56
N GLY A 460 -4.93 1.87 -25.82
CA GLY A 460 -5.12 3.27 -26.19
C GLY A 460 -6.33 3.93 -25.51
N ARG A 461 -7.44 3.22 -25.36
CA ARG A 461 -8.63 3.71 -24.63
C ARG A 461 -8.33 3.94 -23.15
N SER A 462 -7.70 2.96 -22.49
CA SER A 462 -7.33 3.08 -21.07
C SER A 462 -6.32 4.20 -20.82
N VAL A 463 -5.36 4.41 -21.74
CA VAL A 463 -4.42 5.53 -21.69
C VAL A 463 -5.14 6.87 -21.86
N ALA A 464 -6.04 7.00 -22.84
CA ALA A 464 -6.77 8.24 -23.08
C ALA A 464 -7.60 8.65 -21.86
N LEU A 465 -8.32 7.69 -21.27
CA LEU A 465 -9.10 7.89 -20.05
C LEU A 465 -8.22 8.32 -18.88
N LEU A 466 -7.06 7.67 -18.68
CA LEU A 466 -6.15 8.07 -17.61
C LEU A 466 -5.61 9.49 -17.83
N LEU A 467 -5.21 9.84 -19.04
CA LEU A 467 -4.75 11.21 -19.37
C LEU A 467 -5.85 12.27 -19.17
N GLU A 468 -7.13 11.94 -19.38
CA GLU A 468 -8.26 12.83 -19.08
C GLU A 468 -8.43 13.10 -17.57
N MET A 469 -7.95 12.20 -16.71
CA MET A 469 -7.95 12.38 -15.26
C MET A 469 -6.72 13.14 -14.74
N GLN A 470 -5.78 13.54 -15.60
CA GLN A 470 -4.60 14.30 -15.20
C GLN A 470 -4.97 15.77 -14.94
N GLY A 471 -4.56 16.27 -13.78
CA GLY A 471 -4.72 17.67 -13.39
C GLY A 471 -3.91 18.63 -14.26
N ARG A 472 -4.29 19.91 -14.22
CA ARG A 472 -3.58 21.01 -14.89
C ARG A 472 -2.17 21.23 -14.32
N ASP A 473 -1.96 20.86 -13.07
CA ASP A 473 -0.67 20.87 -12.38
C ASP A 473 0.24 19.69 -12.76
N GLY A 474 -0.22 18.79 -13.64
CA GLY A 474 0.49 17.58 -14.04
C GLY A 474 0.31 16.39 -13.10
N GLY A 475 -0.25 16.61 -11.91
CA GLY A 475 -0.56 15.56 -10.95
C GLY A 475 -1.84 14.80 -11.25
N PHE A 476 -2.09 13.76 -10.48
CA PHE A 476 -3.35 13.04 -10.46
C PHE A 476 -3.94 13.11 -9.05
N HIS A 477 -5.21 13.50 -8.98
CA HIS A 477 -5.92 13.74 -7.73
C HIS A 477 -7.20 12.90 -7.73
N GLY A 478 -7.29 11.95 -6.80
CA GLY A 478 -8.45 11.06 -6.68
C GLY A 478 -8.59 10.56 -5.26
N ALA A 479 -9.67 9.83 -4.99
CA ALA A 479 -9.87 9.24 -3.67
C ALA A 479 -8.74 8.27 -3.33
N GLY A 480 -8.18 8.43 -2.12
CA GLY A 480 -7.22 7.48 -1.56
C GLY A 480 -7.83 6.09 -1.40
N ASP A 481 -6.95 5.09 -1.32
CA ASP A 481 -7.35 3.68 -1.21
C ASP A 481 -6.53 2.90 -0.18
N SER A 482 -5.58 3.53 0.52
CA SER A 482 -4.78 2.87 1.56
C SER A 482 -5.65 2.50 2.77
N LEU A 483 -5.45 1.31 3.34
CA LEU A 483 -6.29 0.80 4.43
C LEU A 483 -5.57 0.82 5.78
N GLY A 484 -6.19 1.43 6.79
CA GLY A 484 -5.63 1.54 8.13
C GLY A 484 -6.54 2.25 9.15
N PRO A 485 -6.87 1.63 10.30
CA PRO A 485 -6.94 0.18 10.49
C PRO A 485 -8.04 -0.40 9.58
N ARG A 486 -7.83 -1.57 8.98
CA ARG A 486 -8.81 -2.15 8.03
C ARG A 486 -10.24 -2.22 8.62
N PRO A 487 -11.29 -1.73 7.94
CA PRO A 487 -11.35 -1.34 6.52
C PRO A 487 -11.35 0.19 6.27
N PHE A 488 -10.81 1.00 7.19
CA PHE A 488 -10.83 2.45 7.10
C PHE A 488 -9.84 2.93 6.06
N VAL A 489 -10.20 3.95 5.30
CA VAL A 489 -9.37 4.46 4.20
C VAL A 489 -8.59 5.67 4.70
N TYR A 490 -7.29 5.70 4.45
CA TYR A 490 -6.47 6.91 4.55
C TYR A 490 -5.87 7.23 3.18
N ASP A 491 -5.48 8.49 3.01
CA ASP A 491 -5.01 9.01 1.73
C ASP A 491 -3.58 9.53 1.86
N VAL A 492 -2.73 9.08 0.94
CA VAL A 492 -1.37 9.55 0.71
C VAL A 492 -1.40 10.13 -0.71
N PRO A 493 -1.66 11.44 -0.87
CA PRO A 493 -2.08 12.01 -2.14
C PRO A 493 -1.11 11.75 -3.30
N LEU A 494 0.20 11.70 -3.01
CA LEU A 494 1.22 11.51 -4.04
C LEU A 494 1.13 10.12 -4.70
N LEU A 495 0.56 9.11 -4.04
CA LEU A 495 0.43 7.76 -4.60
C LEU A 495 -0.45 7.75 -5.86
N ALA A 496 -1.50 8.58 -5.93
CA ALA A 496 -2.33 8.71 -7.12
C ALA A 496 -1.50 9.11 -8.35
N SER A 497 -0.56 10.04 -8.17
CA SER A 497 0.34 10.49 -9.23
C SER A 497 1.41 9.45 -9.55
N ILE A 498 2.02 8.83 -8.54
CA ILE A 498 3.07 7.81 -8.72
C ILE A 498 2.52 6.60 -9.48
N TYR A 499 1.36 6.05 -9.09
CA TYR A 499 0.81 4.89 -9.77
C TYR A 499 0.27 5.22 -11.17
N SER A 500 -0.27 6.42 -11.38
CA SER A 500 -0.69 6.86 -12.71
C SER A 500 0.51 7.06 -13.64
N LEU A 501 1.61 7.65 -13.15
CA LEU A 501 2.87 7.76 -13.90
C LEU A 501 3.43 6.38 -14.25
N CYS A 502 3.40 5.42 -13.32
CA CYS A 502 3.78 4.04 -13.56
C CYS A 502 2.95 3.41 -14.69
N ALA A 503 1.62 3.57 -14.62
CA ALA A 503 0.70 3.06 -15.63
C ALA A 503 0.96 3.64 -17.02
N LEU A 504 1.09 4.97 -17.13
CA LEU A 504 1.37 5.65 -18.39
C LEU A 504 2.73 5.24 -18.97
N SER A 505 3.78 5.18 -18.14
CA SER A 505 5.13 4.81 -18.56
C SER A 505 5.19 3.38 -19.11
N ARG A 506 4.51 2.43 -18.44
CA ARG A 506 4.40 1.04 -18.91
C ARG A 506 3.56 0.93 -20.17
N ALA A 507 2.43 1.62 -20.22
CA ALA A 507 1.54 1.65 -21.38
C ALA A 507 2.24 2.22 -22.62
N ARG A 508 3.07 3.26 -22.46
CA ARG A 508 3.91 3.80 -23.52
C ARG A 508 4.80 2.73 -24.13
N ARG A 509 5.55 1.99 -23.30
CA ARG A 509 6.42 0.91 -23.76
C ARG A 509 5.63 -0.18 -24.47
N ALA A 510 4.45 -0.54 -23.96
CA ALA A 510 3.57 -1.52 -24.59
C ALA A 510 3.03 -1.04 -25.95
N LEU A 511 2.59 0.21 -26.08
CA LEU A 511 2.15 0.80 -27.34
C LEU A 511 3.27 0.83 -28.38
N LEU A 512 4.49 1.20 -27.98
CA LEU A 512 5.64 1.18 -28.88
C LEU A 512 5.95 -0.23 -29.37
N ARG A 513 5.88 -1.26 -28.51
CA ARG A 513 6.06 -2.66 -28.95
C ARG A 513 5.04 -3.06 -30.03
N HIS A 514 3.77 -2.67 -29.88
CA HIS A 514 2.71 -2.92 -30.87
C HIS A 514 2.94 -2.20 -32.21
N VAL A 515 3.60 -1.03 -32.21
CA VAL A 515 3.96 -0.33 -33.44
C VAL A 515 5.06 -1.08 -34.19
N HIS A 516 6.08 -1.59 -33.49
CA HIS A 516 7.20 -2.31 -34.10
C HIS A 516 6.83 -3.72 -34.59
N SER A 517 5.89 -4.41 -33.92
CA SER A 517 5.40 -5.73 -34.39
C SER A 517 4.52 -5.63 -35.64
N GLY A 518 3.76 -4.52 -35.77
CA GLY A 518 2.94 -4.24 -36.95
C GLY A 518 3.72 -3.77 -38.19
N THR A 519 4.94 -3.24 -38.02
CA THR A 519 5.82 -2.89 -39.15
C THR A 519 6.65 -4.09 -39.62
N ALA A 520 7.04 -4.99 -38.73
CA ALA A 520 7.75 -6.24 -39.09
C ALA A 520 6.90 -7.19 -39.97
N THR A 521 5.57 -7.16 -39.82
CA THR A 521 4.63 -7.93 -40.67
C THR A 521 4.34 -7.28 -42.02
N ARG A 522 4.85 -6.08 -42.28
CA ARG A 522 4.73 -5.35 -43.57
C ARG A 522 6.02 -5.32 -44.39
N ALA A 523 7.04 -6.10 -44.02
CA ALA A 523 8.23 -6.28 -44.85
C ALA A 523 7.88 -7.10 -46.11
N ARG A 524 8.27 -6.54 -47.27
CA ARG A 524 7.94 -6.92 -48.66
C ARG A 524 7.98 -8.43 -48.97
N PRO A 525 7.19 -8.91 -49.96
CA PRO A 525 7.31 -10.27 -50.45
C PRO A 525 8.73 -10.51 -50.98
N ARG A 526 9.32 -11.65 -50.59
CA ARG A 526 10.60 -12.14 -51.14
C ARG A 526 10.51 -12.16 -52.67
N PRO A 527 11.51 -11.68 -53.42
CA PRO A 527 11.54 -11.88 -54.86
C PRO A 527 11.57 -13.39 -55.13
N ARG A 528 10.68 -13.86 -56.01
CA ARG A 528 10.72 -15.23 -56.54
C ARG A 528 12.09 -15.42 -57.19
N LEU A 529 12.90 -16.31 -56.62
CA LEU A 529 14.08 -16.84 -57.30
C LEU A 529 13.57 -17.66 -58.49
N VAL A 530 13.95 -17.22 -59.68
CA VAL A 530 13.86 -18.00 -60.92
C VAL A 530 14.85 -19.14 -60.78
N GLU A 531 14.36 -20.38 -60.86
CA GLU A 531 15.20 -21.56 -60.98
C GLU A 531 15.97 -21.50 -62.30
N SER A 532 17.29 -21.36 -62.23
CA SER A 532 18.18 -21.77 -63.31
C SER A 532 18.87 -23.07 -62.92
N SER A 533 18.55 -24.09 -63.71
CA SER A 533 19.23 -25.37 -63.77
C SER A 533 20.71 -25.17 -64.12
N THR A 534 21.62 -25.82 -63.39
CA THR A 534 22.85 -26.41 -63.94
C THR A 534 23.60 -27.26 -62.91
N THR A 535 23.68 -28.55 -63.25
CA THR A 535 24.87 -29.43 -63.19
C THR A 535 25.42 -29.89 -61.84
N ARG A 536 25.18 -31.18 -61.59
CA ARG A 536 25.88 -32.08 -60.66
C ARG A 536 27.39 -32.08 -60.88
N ALA A 537 28.15 -32.08 -59.77
CA ALA A 537 29.44 -32.77 -59.70
C ALA A 537 29.60 -33.44 -58.33
N ARG A 538 29.80 -34.76 -58.37
CA ARG A 538 30.16 -35.65 -57.24
C ARG A 538 31.67 -35.53 -56.97
N VAL A 539 32.07 -35.39 -55.71
CA VAL A 539 33.24 -36.00 -55.04
C VAL A 539 32.89 -35.93 -53.55
N GLY A 540 32.98 -36.94 -52.68
CA GLY A 540 33.84 -38.12 -52.60
C GLY A 540 34.39 -38.14 -51.17
N ALA A 541 34.28 -39.30 -50.52
CA ALA A 541 34.28 -39.49 -49.07
C ALA A 541 35.64 -39.43 -48.36
N GLY A 542 35.58 -39.35 -47.02
CA GLY A 542 36.60 -39.82 -46.07
C GLY A 542 36.97 -38.73 -45.04
N ALA A 543 37.08 -38.97 -43.74
CA ALA A 543 36.91 -40.14 -42.90
C ALA A 543 36.99 -39.63 -41.43
N ARG A 544 36.26 -40.23 -40.50
CA ARG A 544 36.79 -40.91 -39.29
C ARG A 544 35.71 -41.09 -38.20
N ARG A 545 35.74 -42.30 -37.64
CA ARG A 545 34.92 -42.88 -36.58
C ARG A 545 35.33 -42.37 -35.19
N ALA A 546 34.38 -42.39 -34.24
CA ALA A 546 34.49 -42.99 -32.90
C ALA A 546 33.15 -42.71 -32.17
N SER A 547 32.23 -43.69 -32.18
CA SER A 547 31.94 -44.62 -31.07
C SER A 547 30.95 -44.07 -30.04
N GLU A 548 29.74 -44.61 -30.12
CA GLU A 548 28.71 -44.68 -29.08
C GLU A 548 29.27 -45.23 -27.76
N VAL A 549 28.76 -44.76 -26.61
CA VAL A 549 28.55 -45.56 -25.39
C VAL A 549 27.51 -44.82 -24.51
N TRP A 550 26.34 -45.47 -24.39
CA TRP A 550 25.36 -45.47 -23.29
C TRP A 550 24.27 -44.39 -23.22
N ALA A 551 23.10 -44.83 -23.69
CA ALA A 551 21.81 -44.18 -23.74
C ALA A 551 21.08 -44.15 -22.39
N ARG A 552 20.31 -43.08 -22.23
CA ARG A 552 19.03 -43.05 -21.52
C ARG A 552 17.91 -43.21 -22.52
#